data_AF-A0A7H4M2C1-F1
#
_entry.id   AF-A0A7H4M2C1-F1
#
_cell.length_a   1.000
_cell.length_b   1.000
_cell.length_c   1.000
_cell.angle_alpha   90.00
_cell.angle_beta   90.00
_cell.angle_gamma   90.00
#
_symmetry.space_group_name_H-M   'P 1'
#
loop_
_entity.id
_entity.type
_entity.pdbx_description
1 polymer ?
#
loop_
_entity_poly.entity_id
_entity_poly.type
_entity_poly.pdbx_seq_one_letter_code
_entity_poly.pdbx_strand_id
1 'polypeptide(L)'
;MSEAPKKRWYVVQAFSGFEGRVATSLREHIKLHNMEELFGEVMVPTEEVVEIRGGQRRKSERKFFPGYVLVQMVMNDASWHLVRSVPRVMGFIGGTSDRPAPISDKEVDAIMTVCSRLAISRGRKRCLSRVKWFALATVHLPTLTVWLKKWTTRSLV
;
A
#
# COMPACT_ATOMS: atom_id res chain seq x y z
N MET A 1 29.79 18.82 -28.85
CA MET A 1 29.28 18.76 -27.45
C MET A 1 28.14 17.76 -27.44
N SER A 2 28.29 16.66 -26.71
CA SER A 2 27.29 15.60 -26.62
C SER A 2 26.16 16.07 -25.69
N GLU A 3 24.96 16.23 -26.22
CA GLU A 3 23.78 16.59 -25.43
C GLU A 3 23.49 15.45 -24.44
N ALA A 4 23.47 15.73 -23.14
CA ALA A 4 23.14 14.72 -22.15
C ALA A 4 21.69 14.25 -22.36
N PRO A 5 21.42 12.95 -22.48
CA PRO A 5 20.10 12.46 -22.81
C PRO A 5 19.12 12.80 -21.68
N LYS A 6 18.11 13.62 -22.01
CA LYS A 6 17.13 14.09 -21.03
C LYS A 6 16.18 12.97 -20.64
N LYS A 7 16.34 12.45 -19.42
CA LYS A 7 15.43 11.48 -18.81
C LYS A 7 14.09 12.15 -18.49
N ARG A 8 12.98 11.46 -18.75
CA ARG A 8 11.62 11.92 -18.46
C ARG A 8 10.85 10.83 -17.71
N TRP A 9 9.81 11.22 -17.00
CA TRP A 9 8.96 10.26 -16.31
C TRP A 9 7.91 9.69 -17.24
N TYR A 10 7.72 8.38 -17.13
CA TYR A 10 6.70 7.62 -17.82
C TYR A 10 5.94 6.77 -16.83
N VAL A 11 4.66 6.57 -17.12
CA VAL A 11 3.77 5.74 -16.32
C VAL A 11 3.58 4.40 -17.03
N VAL A 12 3.89 3.34 -16.30
CA VAL A 12 3.74 1.96 -16.73
C VAL A 12 2.53 1.36 -16.02
N GLN A 13 1.63 0.77 -16.79
CA GLN A 13 0.52 -0.01 -16.28
C GLN A 13 0.94 -1.45 -16.06
N ALA A 14 0.72 -1.95 -14.85
CA ALA A 14 1.03 -3.30 -14.42
C ALA A 14 -0.21 -4.01 -13.87
N PHE A 15 -0.15 -5.34 -13.76
CA PHE A 15 -1.20 -6.07 -13.07
C PHE A 15 -1.22 -5.74 -11.57
N SER A 16 -2.41 -5.49 -11.04
CA SER A 16 -2.64 -5.25 -9.61
C SER A 16 -2.09 -6.41 -8.77
N GLY A 17 -1.43 -6.08 -7.67
CA GLY A 17 -0.82 -7.06 -6.75
C GLY A 17 0.59 -7.51 -7.13
N PHE A 18 1.06 -7.24 -8.35
CA PHE A 18 2.40 -7.62 -8.81
C PHE A 18 3.35 -6.44 -9.04
N GLU A 19 2.97 -5.20 -8.74
CA GLU A 19 3.78 -4.00 -8.99
C GLU A 19 5.19 -4.09 -8.39
N GLY A 20 5.32 -4.55 -7.14
CA GLY A 20 6.62 -4.71 -6.49
C GLY A 20 7.51 -5.71 -7.24
N ARG A 21 6.93 -6.82 -7.72
CA ARG A 21 7.65 -7.80 -8.54
C ARG A 21 8.01 -7.23 -9.91
N VAL A 22 7.13 -6.43 -10.52
CA VAL A 22 7.40 -5.74 -11.79
C VAL A 22 8.55 -4.75 -11.64
N ALA A 23 8.62 -3.99 -10.55
CA ALA A 23 9.73 -3.08 -10.28
C ALA A 23 11.06 -3.83 -10.14
N THR A 24 11.09 -4.96 -9.44
CA THR A 24 12.28 -5.81 -9.33
C THR A 24 12.68 -6.39 -10.69
N SER A 25 11.73 -6.98 -11.43
CA SER A 25 11.99 -7.53 -12.76
C SER A 25 12.46 -6.46 -13.74
N LEU A 26 11.92 -5.24 -13.70
CA LEU A 26 12.42 -4.13 -14.50
C LEU A 26 13.90 -3.86 -14.23
N ARG A 27 14.30 -3.79 -12.95
CA ARG A 27 15.71 -3.58 -12.58
C ARG A 27 16.62 -4.73 -13.04
N GLU A 28 16.15 -5.97 -12.96
CA GLU A 28 16.89 -7.13 -13.47
C GLU A 28 17.09 -7.07 -14.98
N HIS A 29 16.02 -6.79 -15.74
CA HIS A 29 16.11 -6.67 -17.20
C HIS A 29 17.02 -5.50 -17.63
N ILE A 30 16.94 -4.35 -16.94
CA ILE A 30 17.83 -3.20 -17.21
C ILE A 30 19.30 -3.59 -17.06
N LYS A 31 19.63 -4.37 -16.01
CA LYS A 31 20.98 -4.90 -15.77
C LYS A 31 21.41 -5.89 -16.85
N LEU A 32 20.54 -6.83 -17.21
CA LEU A 32 20.85 -7.85 -18.23
C LEU A 32 21.14 -7.23 -19.60
N HIS A 33 20.46 -6.14 -19.94
CA HIS A 33 20.63 -5.45 -21.21
C HIS A 33 21.69 -4.32 -21.16
N ASN A 34 22.37 -4.12 -20.02
CA ASN A 34 23.34 -3.04 -19.80
C ASN A 34 22.81 -1.64 -20.17
N MET A 35 21.52 -1.38 -19.92
CA MET A 35 20.85 -0.11 -20.28
C MET A 35 20.74 0.87 -19.11
N GLU A 36 21.58 0.73 -18.09
CA GLU A 36 21.51 1.54 -16.85
C GLU A 36 21.62 3.04 -17.11
N GLU A 37 22.31 3.46 -18.18
CA GLU A 37 22.42 4.87 -18.55
C GLU A 37 21.09 5.48 -19.03
N LEU A 38 20.24 4.66 -19.67
CA LEU A 38 18.96 5.08 -20.24
C LEU A 38 17.85 5.16 -19.19
N PHE A 39 17.96 4.36 -18.13
CA PHE A 39 17.00 4.34 -17.03
C PHE A 39 17.51 5.19 -15.86
N GLY A 40 16.59 5.76 -15.12
CA GLY A 40 16.85 6.47 -13.87
C GLY A 40 16.19 5.72 -12.72
N GLU A 41 15.33 6.42 -12.00
CA GLU A 41 14.63 5.85 -10.86
C GLU A 41 13.33 5.13 -11.26
N VAL A 42 13.02 4.05 -10.53
CA VAL A 42 11.77 3.30 -10.63
C VAL A 42 11.05 3.41 -9.29
N MET A 43 9.88 4.04 -9.28
CA MET A 43 9.07 4.29 -8.11
C MET A 43 7.73 3.56 -8.17
N VAL A 44 7.32 2.98 -7.05
CA VAL A 44 6.03 2.31 -6.90
C VAL A 44 5.22 3.05 -5.84
N PRO A 45 4.01 3.56 -6.14
CA PRO A 45 3.17 4.30 -5.21
C PRO A 45 2.40 3.33 -4.28
N THR A 46 3.14 2.56 -3.49
CA THR A 46 2.62 1.62 -2.47
C THR A 46 2.88 2.15 -1.06
N GLU A 47 1.88 2.08 -0.18
CA GLU A 47 2.07 2.33 1.25
C GLU A 47 2.16 0.99 2.00
N GLU A 48 3.30 0.76 2.67
CA GLU A 48 3.47 -0.37 3.59
C GLU A 48 2.85 0.00 4.94
N VAL A 49 1.66 -0.51 5.24
CA VAL A 49 1.01 -0.32 6.55
C VAL A 49 1.43 -1.47 7.46
N VAL A 50 1.89 -1.19 8.67
CA VAL A 50 2.12 -2.25 9.68
C VAL A 50 0.89 -2.32 10.57
N GLU A 51 -0.03 -3.22 10.27
CA GLU A 51 -1.16 -3.53 11.13
C GLU A 51 -0.73 -4.45 12.28
N ILE A 52 -0.84 -3.96 13.51
CA ILE A 52 -0.70 -4.79 14.70
C ILE A 52 -2.07 -5.41 15.00
N ARG A 53 -2.25 -6.69 14.69
CA ARG A 53 -3.44 -7.46 15.08
C ARG A 53 -3.02 -8.57 16.05
N GLY A 54 -3.54 -8.52 17.27
CA GLY A 54 -3.30 -9.57 18.29
C GLY A 54 -1.86 -9.64 18.80
N GLY A 55 -1.11 -8.54 18.78
CA GLY A 55 0.30 -8.49 19.23
C GLY A 55 1.32 -8.89 18.16
N GLN A 56 0.89 -9.44 17.02
CA GLN A 56 1.76 -9.68 15.87
C GLN A 56 1.70 -8.50 14.89
N ARG A 57 2.88 -7.99 14.51
CA ARG A 57 3.04 -6.99 13.45
C ARG A 57 2.82 -7.69 12.11
N ARG A 58 1.67 -7.48 11.47
CA ARG A 58 1.44 -7.86 10.07
C ARG A 58 1.67 -6.64 9.19
N LYS A 59 2.60 -6.76 8.25
CA LYS A 59 2.76 -5.78 7.17
C LYS A 59 1.59 -5.97 6.21
N SER A 60 0.61 -5.08 6.23
CA SER A 60 -0.46 -4.98 5.24
C SER A 60 -0.14 -3.84 4.27
N GLU A 61 0.09 -4.14 3.00
CA GLU A 61 0.29 -3.09 2.01
C GLU A 61 -1.07 -2.54 1.58
N ARG A 62 -1.28 -1.22 1.69
CA ARG A 62 -2.47 -0.54 1.17
C ARG A 62 -2.08 0.33 -0.01
N LYS A 63 -2.74 0.10 -1.14
CA LYS A 63 -2.38 0.70 -2.43
C LYS A 63 -3.35 1.82 -2.77
N PHE A 64 -2.85 3.01 -3.07
CA PHE A 64 -3.68 4.16 -3.48
C PHE A 64 -4.03 4.12 -4.96
N PHE A 65 -3.16 3.53 -5.78
CA PHE A 65 -3.34 3.35 -7.22
C PHE A 65 -2.83 1.96 -7.63
N PRO A 66 -3.66 0.90 -7.56
CA PRO A 66 -3.24 -0.42 -8.00
C PRO A 66 -2.95 -0.40 -9.51
N GLY A 67 -1.84 -1.00 -9.90
CA GLY A 67 -1.45 -1.20 -11.29
C GLY A 67 -0.66 -0.05 -11.93
N TYR A 68 -0.09 0.88 -11.15
CA TYR A 68 0.73 1.96 -11.68
C TYR A 68 2.16 1.90 -11.15
N VAL A 69 3.13 2.01 -12.07
CA VAL A 69 4.57 2.10 -11.76
C VAL A 69 5.12 3.32 -12.49
N LEU A 70 5.90 4.14 -11.80
CA LEU A 70 6.55 5.31 -12.39
C LEU A 70 7.99 4.96 -12.71
N VAL A 71 8.41 5.27 -13.93
CA VAL A 71 9.75 4.97 -14.43
C VAL A 71 10.33 6.22 -15.06
N GLN A 72 11.50 6.63 -14.59
CA GLN A 72 12.29 7.67 -15.24
C GLN A 72 13.18 7.02 -16.30
N MET A 73 13.04 7.41 -17.57
CA MET A 73 13.85 6.86 -18.64
C MET A 73 13.98 7.80 -19.83
N VAL A 74 14.88 7.47 -20.76
CA VAL A 74 14.98 8.08 -22.09
C VAL A 74 14.12 7.27 -23.07
N MET A 75 13.31 7.97 -23.87
CA MET A 75 12.49 7.33 -24.90
C MET A 75 13.34 6.90 -26.10
N ASN A 76 13.67 5.61 -26.14
CA ASN A 76 14.29 4.94 -27.27
C ASN A 76 13.45 3.71 -27.62
N ASP A 77 13.54 3.22 -28.85
CA ASP A 77 12.82 1.99 -29.24
C ASP A 77 13.26 0.79 -28.39
N ALA A 78 14.55 0.68 -28.08
CA ALA A 78 15.08 -0.39 -27.24
C ALA A 78 14.54 -0.36 -25.80
N SER A 79 14.52 0.82 -25.16
CA SER A 79 14.00 0.97 -23.79
C SER A 79 12.48 0.73 -23.74
N TRP A 80 11.75 1.15 -24.77
CA TRP A 80 10.32 0.88 -24.90
C TRP A 80 10.03 -0.63 -25.05
N HIS A 81 10.76 -1.33 -25.93
CA HIS A 81 10.62 -2.77 -26.10
C HIS A 81 11.00 -3.54 -24.83
N LEU A 82 12.03 -3.09 -24.11
CA LEU A 82 12.46 -3.69 -22.85
C LEU A 82 11.34 -3.67 -21.82
N VAL A 83 10.70 -2.52 -21.59
CA VAL A 83 9.61 -2.40 -20.62
C VAL A 83 8.41 -3.28 -21.01
N ARG A 84 8.09 -3.38 -22.31
CA ARG A 84 7.04 -4.28 -22.81
C ARG A 84 7.39 -5.76 -22.69
N SER A 85 8.68 -6.12 -22.74
CA SER A 85 9.13 -7.51 -22.58
C SER A 85 8.98 -8.03 -21.15
N VAL A 86 8.88 -7.13 -20.16
CA VAL A 86 8.75 -7.50 -18.75
C VAL A 86 7.40 -8.16 -18.50
N PRO A 87 7.38 -9.35 -17.84
CA PRO A 87 6.13 -10.03 -17.55
C PRO A 87 5.26 -9.23 -16.60
N ARG A 88 3.93 -9.28 -16.82
CA ARG A 88 2.91 -8.59 -16.02
C ARG A 88 2.89 -7.06 -16.17
N VAL A 89 3.52 -6.55 -17.23
CA VAL A 89 3.33 -5.18 -17.71
C VAL A 89 2.28 -5.20 -18.82
N MET A 90 1.27 -4.33 -18.73
CA MET A 90 0.28 -4.14 -19.80
C MET A 90 0.80 -3.19 -20.88
N GLY A 91 1.50 -2.14 -20.47
CA GLY A 91 2.07 -1.16 -21.38
C GLY A 91 2.27 0.19 -20.71
N PHE A 92 2.52 1.22 -21.53
CA PHE A 92 2.61 2.59 -21.06
C PHE A 92 1.25 3.28 -21.10
N ILE A 93 1.06 4.25 -20.20
CA ILE A 93 -0.11 5.12 -20.17
C ILE A 93 0.25 6.44 -20.87
N GLY A 94 -0.56 6.84 -21.85
CA GLY A 94 -0.53 8.16 -22.47
C GLY A 94 -0.63 8.13 -24.00
N GLY A 95 -1.17 9.22 -24.57
CA GLY A 95 -1.15 9.58 -25.99
C GLY A 95 -1.50 8.47 -26.97
N THR A 96 -0.48 7.80 -27.50
CA THR A 96 -0.58 6.75 -28.51
C THR A 96 0.24 5.54 -28.05
N SER A 97 -0.22 4.33 -28.37
CA SER A 97 0.47 3.07 -28.02
C SER A 97 1.96 3.04 -28.41
N ASP A 98 2.32 3.79 -29.45
CA ASP A 98 3.68 3.84 -30.01
C ASP A 98 4.56 4.93 -29.38
N ARG A 99 3.97 5.97 -28.78
CA ARG A 99 4.71 7.07 -28.13
C ARG A 99 4.02 7.51 -26.85
N PRO A 100 4.43 6.97 -25.69
CA PRO A 100 3.87 7.40 -24.43
C PRO A 100 4.18 8.86 -24.14
N ALA A 101 3.20 9.56 -23.57
CA ALA A 101 3.35 10.96 -23.20
C ALA A 101 4.27 11.06 -21.97
N PRO A 102 5.35 11.86 -22.03
CA PRO A 102 6.18 12.10 -20.86
C PRO A 102 5.43 12.96 -19.85
N ILE A 103 5.57 12.61 -18.58
CA ILE A 103 5.03 13.36 -17.44
C ILE A 103 6.14 14.26 -16.89
N SER A 104 5.76 15.45 -16.42
CA SER A 104 6.70 16.37 -15.77
C SER A 104 7.02 15.93 -14.34
N ASP A 105 8.22 16.23 -13.84
CA ASP A 105 8.61 15.90 -12.46
C ASP A 105 7.61 16.48 -11.43
N LYS A 106 7.08 17.67 -11.71
CA LYS A 106 6.07 18.34 -10.88
C LYS A 106 4.76 17.55 -10.76
N GLU A 107 4.33 16.88 -11.82
CA GLU A 107 3.11 16.05 -11.80
C GLU A 107 3.34 14.77 -11.01
N VAL A 108 4.55 14.18 -11.09
CA VAL A 108 4.94 13.03 -10.28
C VAL A 108 4.91 13.38 -8.79
N ASP A 109 5.50 14.51 -8.42
CA ASP A 109 5.48 15.03 -7.05
C ASP A 109 4.06 15.34 -6.57
N ALA A 110 3.19 15.85 -7.46
CA ALA A 110 1.79 16.08 -7.16
C ALA A 110 1.04 14.77 -6.88
N ILE A 111 1.28 13.71 -7.67
CA ILE A 111 0.69 12.38 -7.45
C ILE A 111 1.15 11.80 -6.10
N MET A 112 2.44 11.95 -5.77
CA MET A 112 2.97 11.55 -4.46
C MET A 112 2.36 12.35 -3.30
N THR A 113 2.19 13.66 -3.48
CA THR A 113 1.57 14.55 -2.49
C THR A 113 0.11 14.17 -2.24
N VAL A 114 -0.64 13.82 -3.28
CA VAL A 114 -2.02 13.32 -3.15
C VAL A 114 -2.04 11.98 -2.41
N CYS A 115 -1.11 11.07 -2.72
CA CYS A 115 -0.97 9.77 -2.06
C CYS A 115 -0.73 9.94 -0.54
N SER A 116 0.23 10.77 -0.15
CA SER A 116 0.55 11.06 1.27
C SER A 116 -0.58 11.80 1.99
N ARG A 117 -1.26 12.75 1.34
CA ARG A 117 -2.41 13.46 1.93
C ARG A 117 -3.60 12.52 2.20
N LEU A 118 -3.84 11.57 1.30
CA LEU A 118 -4.90 10.58 1.47
C LEU A 118 -4.54 9.53 2.54
N ALA A 119 -3.26 9.21 2.72
CA ALA A 119 -2.77 8.39 3.83
C ALA A 119 -3.08 9.02 5.19
N ILE A 120 -2.78 10.32 5.35
CA ILE A 120 -2.98 11.03 6.63
C ILE A 120 -4.48 11.22 6.95
N SER A 121 -5.31 11.53 5.95
CA SER A 121 -6.75 11.78 6.18
C SER A 121 -7.55 10.54 6.58
N ARG A 122 -7.07 9.33 6.25
CA ARG A 122 -7.68 8.06 6.72
C ARG A 122 -7.13 7.57 8.06
N GLY A 123 -6.30 8.38 8.72
CA GLY A 123 -5.84 8.20 10.09
C GLY A 123 -6.86 8.57 11.18
N ARG A 124 -8.16 8.27 11.03
CA ARG A 124 -9.06 8.24 12.20
C ARG A 124 -9.03 6.84 12.80
N LYS A 125 -8.20 6.70 13.84
CA LYS A 125 -8.24 5.58 14.77
C LYS A 125 -9.66 5.40 15.27
N ARG A 126 -10.31 4.30 14.89
CA ARG A 126 -11.29 3.65 15.76
C ARG A 126 -10.70 2.33 16.26
N CYS A 127 -9.56 2.45 16.93
CA CYS A 127 -9.36 1.64 18.13
C CYS A 127 -10.42 2.09 19.15
N LEU A 128 -11.63 1.54 19.02
CA LEU A 128 -12.48 1.36 20.19
C LEU A 128 -12.51 -0.14 20.47
N SER A 129 -11.35 -0.69 20.82
CA SER A 129 -11.31 -1.82 21.73
C SER A 129 -11.79 -1.31 23.09
N ARG A 130 -13.12 -1.26 23.26
CA ARG A 130 -13.74 -1.27 24.58
C ARG A 130 -14.66 -2.47 24.63
N VAL A 131 -14.05 -3.64 24.70
CA VAL A 131 -14.73 -4.83 25.19
C VAL A 131 -14.09 -5.18 26.51
N LYS A 132 -14.97 -5.17 27.53
CA LYS A 132 -14.85 -5.66 28.90
C LYS A 132 -14.04 -4.81 29.86
N TRP A 133 -14.78 -4.07 30.69
CA TRP A 133 -15.01 -4.55 32.05
C TRP A 133 -16.52 -4.58 32.31
N PHE A 134 -17.12 -5.76 32.12
CA PHE A 134 -18.25 -6.20 32.94
C PHE A 134 -17.62 -6.60 34.26
N ALA A 135 -17.48 -5.65 35.18
CA ALA A 135 -17.32 -5.96 36.59
C ALA A 135 -18.42 -5.18 37.30
N LEU A 136 -19.30 -5.94 37.94
CA LEU A 136 -20.23 -5.47 38.94
C LEU A 136 -19.43 -4.65 39.96
N ALA A 137 -19.50 -3.33 39.84
CA ALA A 137 -19.30 -2.46 40.98
C ALA A 137 -20.60 -2.50 41.79
N THR A 138 -20.67 -3.55 42.61
CA THR A 138 -21.46 -3.61 43.83
C THR A 138 -21.24 -2.31 44.60
N VAL A 139 -22.24 -1.43 44.58
CA VAL A 139 -22.31 -0.28 45.48
C VAL A 139 -23.56 -0.48 46.33
N HIS A 140 -23.31 -0.50 47.64
CA HIS A 140 -24.26 -0.31 48.73
C HIS A 140 -25.27 -1.42 49.02
N LEU A 141 -24.96 -2.23 50.04
CA LEU A 141 -25.73 -2.25 51.28
C LEU A 141 -24.90 -2.97 52.38
N PRO A 142 -24.39 -2.25 53.39
CA PRO A 142 -23.97 -2.88 54.63
C PRO A 142 -25.23 -3.25 55.43
N THR A 143 -25.10 -4.25 56.31
CA THR A 143 -26.12 -4.72 57.27
C THR A 143 -27.32 -5.48 56.68
N LEU A 144 -27.21 -6.81 56.64
CA LEU A 144 -28.21 -7.74 57.19
C LEU A 144 -27.66 -9.16 57.09
N THR A 145 -26.77 -9.45 58.04
CA THR A 145 -26.81 -10.72 58.76
C THR A 145 -28.26 -11.06 59.08
N VAL A 146 -28.63 -12.33 58.93
CA VAL A 146 -29.93 -12.91 59.32
C VAL A 146 -31.06 -12.69 58.30
N TRP A 147 -31.04 -13.44 57.19
CA TRP A 147 -32.28 -14.09 56.72
C TRP A 147 -31.99 -15.31 55.85
N LEU A 148 -32.06 -16.47 56.50
CA LEU A 148 -32.59 -17.75 56.01
C LEU A 148 -32.35 -18.04 54.51
N LYS A 149 -31.49 -18.99 54.13
CA LYS A 149 -31.59 -20.41 54.50
C LYS A 149 -33.06 -20.90 54.53
N LYS A 150 -33.85 -20.45 53.56
CA LYS A 150 -35.14 -21.01 53.13
C LYS A 150 -35.26 -20.73 51.64
N TRP A 151 -34.68 -21.58 50.80
CA TRP A 151 -35.18 -21.92 49.45
C TRP A 151 -34.26 -22.93 48.73
N THR A 152 -33.71 -23.87 49.50
CA THR A 152 -33.20 -25.14 48.99
C THR A 152 -34.02 -26.23 49.64
N THR A 153 -34.67 -27.04 48.81
CA THR A 153 -35.31 -28.34 49.11
C THR A 153 -36.57 -28.33 49.99
N ARG A 154 -37.72 -28.14 49.32
CA ARG A 154 -38.93 -28.95 49.50
C ARG A 154 -38.85 -30.00 48.37
N SER A 155 -38.32 -31.21 48.62
CA SER A 155 -39.10 -32.45 48.89
C SER A 155 -40.49 -32.41 48.24
N LEU A 156 -40.93 -33.25 47.29
CA LEU A 156 -40.67 -34.68 47.08
C LEU A 156 -40.39 -35.43 48.39
N VAL A 157 -41.52 -35.89 48.95
CA VAL A 157 -41.73 -36.77 50.09
C VAL A 157 -41.62 -36.10 51.45
#